data_AF-A0A3N2M5C6-F1
#
_entry.id   AF-A0A3N2M5C6-F1
#
_cell.length_a   1.000
_cell.length_b   1.000
_cell.length_c   1.000
_cell.angle_alpha   90.00
_cell.angle_beta   90.00
_cell.angle_gamma   90.00
#
_symmetry.space_group_name_H-M   'P 1'
#
loop_
_entity.id
_entity.type
_entity.pdbx_description
1 polymer ?
#
loop_
_entity_poly.entity_id
_entity_poly.type
_entity_poly.pdbx_seq_one_letter_code
_entity_poly.pdbx_strand_id
1 'polypeptide(L)'
;MKSNIYTLIIFFATVFAVASCDNDVWDELPSPVADFFTTYFPGQEVSSYSESSSGSVVTVKNGASVTFDSGNAWVVVNGNGSTLPDIFIYDQLPEPLYRYLQEMEATGSVYKVSRGGGKYTVELLDSYIDYNIATGKIYYPEAAEKT
;
A
#
# COMPACT_ATOMS: atom_id res chain seq x y z
N MET A 1 -60.68 49.30 -8.16
CA MET A 1 -60.19 48.19 -9.00
C MET A 1 -59.15 48.72 -9.96
N LYS A 2 -57.85 48.42 -9.77
CA LYS A 2 -56.86 48.00 -10.78
C LYS A 2 -55.61 47.51 -10.00
N SER A 3 -55.36 46.22 -10.07
CA SER A 3 -54.19 45.54 -9.51
C SER A 3 -52.91 45.92 -10.26
N ASN A 4 -51.75 45.87 -9.61
CA ASN A 4 -50.82 44.74 -9.71
C ASN A 4 -49.42 45.13 -9.24
N ILE A 5 -48.92 44.26 -8.37
CA ILE A 5 -47.64 44.28 -7.70
C ILE A 5 -46.56 43.78 -8.67
N TYR A 6 -45.39 44.44 -8.72
CA TYR A 6 -44.23 43.92 -9.44
C TYR A 6 -43.08 43.75 -8.46
N THR A 7 -43.04 42.60 -7.82
CA THR A 7 -41.83 42.06 -7.20
C THR A 7 -41.30 40.99 -8.15
N LEU A 8 -40.16 41.25 -8.79
CA LEU A 8 -39.43 40.23 -9.53
C LEU A 8 -38.00 40.17 -8.98
N ILE A 9 -37.81 39.29 -8.00
CA ILE A 9 -36.50 38.85 -7.54
C ILE A 9 -35.98 37.86 -8.58
N ILE A 10 -34.93 38.23 -9.31
CA ILE A 10 -34.18 37.31 -10.15
C ILE A 10 -32.96 36.86 -9.35
N PHE A 11 -33.09 35.74 -8.65
CA PHE A 11 -31.98 35.00 -8.05
C PHE A 11 -31.54 33.95 -9.08
N PHE A 12 -30.65 34.35 -10.00
CA PHE A 12 -30.06 33.41 -10.97
C PHE A 12 -28.85 32.75 -10.31
N ALA A 13 -29.11 31.72 -9.51
CA ALA A 13 -28.09 30.81 -9.01
C ALA A 13 -27.69 29.86 -10.15
N THR A 14 -26.70 30.25 -10.94
CA THR A 14 -25.98 29.32 -11.82
C THR A 14 -25.07 28.45 -10.98
N VAL A 15 -25.62 27.34 -10.49
CA VAL A 15 -24.84 26.15 -10.16
C VAL A 15 -24.53 25.47 -11.48
N PHE A 16 -23.38 25.78 -12.07
CA PHE A 16 -22.81 24.88 -13.07
C PHE A 16 -21.97 23.85 -12.32
N ALA A 17 -22.43 22.61 -12.41
CA ALA A 17 -21.79 21.43 -11.89
C ALA A 17 -20.34 21.36 -12.37
N VAL A 18 -19.40 21.31 -11.43
CA VAL A 18 -18.08 20.75 -11.71
C VAL A 18 -18.30 19.26 -11.98
N ALA A 19 -18.15 18.84 -13.23
CA ALA A 19 -17.96 17.43 -13.53
C ALA A 19 -16.57 17.06 -13.00
N SER A 20 -16.48 16.63 -11.75
CA SER A 20 -15.36 15.79 -11.33
C SER A 20 -15.53 14.50 -12.13
N CYS A 21 -14.67 14.27 -13.13
CA CYS A 21 -14.47 12.91 -13.60
C CYS A 21 -13.79 12.18 -12.44
N ASP A 22 -14.61 11.66 -11.55
CA ASP A 22 -14.22 10.73 -10.49
C ASP A 22 -13.91 9.41 -11.21
N ASN A 23 -12.79 9.37 -11.92
CA ASN A 23 -12.23 8.11 -12.38
C ASN A 23 -11.68 7.48 -11.10
N ASP A 24 -12.34 6.43 -10.61
CA ASP A 24 -11.82 5.69 -9.47
C ASP A 24 -10.47 5.11 -9.89
N VAL A 25 -9.41 5.49 -9.19
CA VAL A 25 -8.04 4.99 -9.44
C VAL A 25 -8.02 3.46 -9.37
N TRP A 26 -8.97 2.88 -8.64
CA TRP A 26 -9.17 1.44 -8.55
C TRP A 26 -9.45 0.78 -9.91
N ASP A 27 -10.20 1.44 -10.80
CA ASP A 27 -10.56 0.91 -12.12
C ASP A 27 -9.37 0.88 -13.09
N GLU A 28 -8.29 1.59 -12.78
CA GLU A 28 -7.07 1.64 -13.57
C GLU A 28 -6.07 0.54 -13.19
N LEU A 29 -6.30 -0.18 -12.08
CA LEU A 29 -5.38 -1.20 -11.60
C LEU A 29 -5.45 -2.49 -12.43
N PRO A 30 -4.30 -3.08 -12.83
CA PRO A 30 -4.27 -4.44 -13.35
C PRO A 30 -4.86 -5.43 -12.33
N SER A 31 -5.60 -6.44 -12.80
CA SER A 31 -6.27 -7.39 -11.89
C SER A 31 -5.35 -8.01 -10.83
N PRO A 32 -4.11 -8.45 -11.13
CA PRO A 32 -3.21 -8.98 -10.09
C PRO A 32 -2.84 -7.96 -9.01
N VAL A 33 -2.78 -6.67 -9.37
CA VAL A 33 -2.50 -5.57 -8.44
C VAL A 33 -3.73 -5.31 -7.58
N ALA A 34 -4.93 -5.24 -8.17
CA ALA A 34 -6.18 -5.08 -7.42
C ALA A 34 -6.42 -6.24 -6.43
N ASP A 35 -6.20 -7.49 -6.87
CA ASP A 35 -6.35 -8.70 -6.04
C ASP A 35 -5.40 -8.67 -4.83
N PHE A 36 -4.18 -8.16 -5.02
CA PHE A 36 -3.23 -7.97 -3.93
C PHE A 36 -3.80 -7.04 -2.84
N PHE A 37 -4.36 -5.89 -3.22
CA PHE A 37 -4.95 -4.96 -2.25
C PHE A 37 -6.24 -5.50 -1.64
N THR A 38 -7.10 -6.17 -2.41
CA THR A 38 -8.31 -6.81 -1.85
C THR A 38 -7.95 -7.88 -0.82
N THR A 39 -6.84 -8.60 -1.02
CA THR A 39 -6.41 -9.67 -0.12
C THR A 39 -5.75 -9.14 1.15
N TYR A 40 -4.77 -8.24 1.02
CA TYR A 40 -3.93 -7.82 2.15
C TYR A 40 -4.35 -6.49 2.76
N PHE A 41 -5.02 -5.62 2.01
CA PHE A 41 -5.44 -4.28 2.47
C PHE A 41 -6.94 -4.05 2.20
N PRO A 42 -7.84 -4.96 2.65
CA PRO A 42 -9.25 -4.91 2.30
C PRO A 42 -9.92 -3.62 2.79
N GLY A 43 -10.78 -3.05 1.95
CA GLY A 43 -11.57 -1.86 2.26
C GLY A 43 -10.77 -0.55 2.30
N GLN A 44 -9.49 -0.56 1.91
CA GLN A 44 -8.71 0.65 1.76
C GLN A 44 -8.94 1.29 0.38
N GLU A 45 -9.10 2.61 0.34
CA GLU A 45 -9.18 3.38 -0.89
C GLU A 45 -7.78 3.58 -1.49
N VAL A 46 -7.63 3.47 -2.82
CA VAL A 46 -6.38 3.84 -3.50
C VAL A 46 -6.30 5.35 -3.61
N SER A 47 -5.21 5.93 -3.10
CA SER A 47 -4.95 7.37 -3.22
C SER A 47 -4.12 7.73 -4.45
N SER A 48 -3.28 6.81 -4.92
CA SER A 48 -2.49 7.03 -6.14
C SER A 48 -2.04 5.73 -6.79
N TYR A 49 -2.02 5.74 -8.12
CA TYR A 49 -1.41 4.74 -8.97
C TYR A 49 -0.44 5.43 -9.94
N SER A 50 0.76 4.88 -10.07
CA SER A 50 1.78 5.37 -11.01
C SER A 50 2.43 4.18 -11.69
N GLU A 51 2.36 4.16 -13.02
CA GLU A 51 2.89 3.09 -13.85
C GLU A 51 4.08 3.57 -14.70
N SER A 52 5.03 2.68 -14.92
CA SER A 52 6.22 2.88 -15.74
C SER A 52 6.59 1.59 -16.47
N SER A 53 7.53 1.67 -17.40
CA SER A 53 8.09 0.47 -18.07
C SER A 53 8.74 -0.54 -17.11
N SER A 54 9.11 -0.12 -15.91
CA SER A 54 9.74 -0.97 -14.89
C SER A 54 8.74 -1.61 -13.91
N GLY A 55 7.45 -1.32 -14.05
CA GLY A 55 6.40 -1.72 -13.11
C GLY A 55 5.64 -0.53 -12.56
N SER A 56 4.99 -0.71 -11.42
CA SER A 56 4.05 0.26 -10.87
C SER A 56 4.19 0.48 -9.37
N VAL A 57 3.68 1.60 -8.89
CA VAL A 57 3.56 1.92 -7.47
C VAL A 57 2.12 2.30 -7.18
N VAL A 58 1.53 1.65 -6.19
CA VAL A 58 0.19 1.95 -5.69
C VAL A 58 0.30 2.34 -4.23
N THR A 59 -0.41 3.40 -3.83
CA THR A 59 -0.54 3.82 -2.43
C THR A 59 -2.01 3.85 -2.07
N VAL A 60 -2.34 3.23 -0.94
CA VAL A 60 -3.66 3.36 -0.34
C VAL A 60 -3.70 4.53 0.64
N LYS A 61 -4.86 5.15 0.75
CA LYS A 61 -5.09 6.35 1.54
C LYS A 61 -4.75 6.12 3.01
N ASN A 62 -3.86 6.95 3.56
CA ASN A 62 -3.35 6.85 4.94
C ASN A 62 -2.77 5.46 5.30
N GLY A 63 -2.31 4.69 4.30
CA GLY A 63 -1.86 3.33 4.52
C GLY A 63 -0.61 3.00 3.72
N ALA A 64 -0.49 1.73 3.35
CA ALA A 64 0.70 1.19 2.73
C ALA A 64 0.92 1.68 1.29
N SER A 65 2.19 1.65 0.88
CA SER A 65 2.60 1.74 -0.50
C SER A 65 3.17 0.40 -0.96
N VAL A 66 2.83 -0.02 -2.17
CA VAL A 66 3.31 -1.26 -2.78
C VAL A 66 3.93 -0.95 -4.11
N THR A 67 5.15 -1.42 -4.32
CA THR A 67 5.85 -1.41 -5.61
C THR A 67 5.73 -2.79 -6.22
N PHE A 68 5.36 -2.82 -7.50
CA PHE A 68 5.28 -4.02 -8.33
C PHE A 68 6.30 -3.92 -9.47
N ASP A 69 6.82 -5.07 -9.91
CA ASP A 69 7.62 -5.15 -11.12
C ASP A 69 6.73 -5.10 -12.39
N SER A 70 7.36 -5.14 -13.57
CA SER A 70 6.65 -5.14 -14.87
C SER A 70 5.75 -6.37 -15.09
N GLY A 71 5.90 -7.43 -14.28
CA GLY A 71 5.04 -8.61 -14.28
C GLY A 71 3.87 -8.51 -13.29
N ASN A 72 3.67 -7.36 -12.67
CA ASN A 72 2.70 -7.13 -11.59
C ASN A 72 2.95 -7.99 -10.34
N ALA A 73 4.18 -8.47 -10.14
CA ALA A 73 4.56 -9.12 -8.89
C ALA A 73 5.07 -8.07 -7.90
N TRP A 74 4.58 -8.10 -6.66
CA TRP A 74 5.06 -7.16 -5.64
C TRP A 74 6.56 -7.36 -5.40
N VAL A 75 7.27 -6.26 -5.20
CA VAL A 75 8.71 -6.23 -4.87
C VAL A 75 8.99 -5.49 -3.57
N VAL A 76 8.17 -4.50 -3.21
CA VAL A 76 8.26 -3.78 -1.94
C VAL A 76 6.86 -3.53 -1.42
N VAL A 77 6.62 -3.85 -0.15
CA VAL A 77 5.41 -3.51 0.60
C VAL A 77 5.85 -2.69 1.80
N ASN A 78 5.45 -1.43 1.86
CA ASN A 78 5.86 -0.48 2.89
C ASN A 78 4.62 0.04 3.62
N GLY A 79 4.55 -0.17 4.94
CA GLY A 79 3.44 0.29 5.78
C GLY A 79 3.46 1.79 6.07
N ASN A 80 4.46 2.53 5.57
CA ASN A 80 4.57 3.99 5.69
C ASN A 80 4.46 4.48 7.15
N GLY A 81 5.14 3.79 8.07
CA GLY A 81 5.12 4.09 9.51
C GLY A 81 4.09 3.29 10.31
N SER A 82 3.26 2.48 9.65
CA SER A 82 2.44 1.45 10.28
C SER A 82 3.02 0.05 10.03
N THR A 83 2.63 -0.91 10.85
CA THR A 83 3.00 -2.31 10.65
C THR A 83 2.15 -2.94 9.54
N LEU A 84 2.71 -3.95 8.89
CA LEU A 84 2.06 -4.67 7.81
C LEU A 84 1.04 -5.69 8.36
N PRO A 85 -0.01 -6.00 7.60
CA PRO A 85 -1.01 -6.99 7.98
C PRO A 85 -0.40 -8.37 8.25
N ASP A 86 -0.74 -9.01 9.37
CA ASP A 86 -0.23 -10.35 9.73
C ASP A 86 -0.51 -11.40 8.64
N ILE A 87 -1.64 -11.28 7.94
CA ILE A 87 -1.99 -12.17 6.83
C ILE A 87 -1.00 -12.07 5.67
N PHE A 88 -0.49 -10.88 5.36
CA PHE A 88 0.57 -10.69 4.38
C PHE A 88 1.87 -11.34 4.86
N ILE A 89 2.21 -11.16 6.14
CA ILE A 89 3.42 -11.73 6.76
C ILE A 89 3.37 -13.27 6.74
N TYR A 90 2.22 -13.86 7.02
CA TYR A 90 2.01 -15.31 6.99
C TYR A 90 2.07 -15.89 5.58
N ASP A 91 1.38 -15.25 4.63
CA ASP A 91 1.15 -15.80 3.30
C ASP A 91 2.33 -15.58 2.34
N GLN A 92 3.04 -14.46 2.47
CA GLN A 92 4.02 -14.02 1.45
C GLN A 92 5.49 -14.25 1.83
N LEU A 93 5.78 -14.57 3.09
CA LEU A 93 7.15 -14.83 3.54
C LEU A 93 7.48 -16.33 3.47
N PRO A 94 8.72 -16.70 3.12
CA PRO A 94 9.18 -18.08 3.20
C PRO A 94 9.05 -18.62 4.63
N GLU A 95 8.63 -19.89 4.78
CA GLU A 95 8.40 -20.53 6.09
C GLU A 95 9.56 -20.34 7.09
N PRO A 96 10.85 -20.51 6.71
CA PRO A 96 11.95 -20.29 7.66
C PRO A 96 12.03 -18.86 8.19
N LEU A 97 11.77 -17.87 7.34
CA LEU A 97 11.78 -16.46 7.71
C LEU A 97 10.56 -16.11 8.57
N TYR A 98 9.38 -16.61 8.21
CA TYR A 98 8.17 -16.43 9.01
C TYR A 98 8.30 -17.05 10.41
N ARG A 99 8.82 -18.28 10.51
CA ARG A 99 9.07 -18.94 11.80
C ARG A 99 10.06 -18.14 12.65
N TYR A 100 11.13 -17.63 12.05
CA TYR A 100 12.09 -16.79 12.76
C TYR A 100 11.45 -15.52 13.34
N LEU A 101 10.58 -14.86 12.59
CA LEU A 101 9.80 -13.72 13.08
C LEU A 101 8.86 -14.11 14.24
N GLN A 102 8.23 -15.29 14.18
CA GLN A 102 7.40 -15.78 15.29
C GLN A 102 8.21 -16.06 16.56
N GLU A 103 9.36 -16.71 16.44
CA GLU A 103 10.25 -17.01 17.58
C GLU A 103 10.74 -15.73 18.28
N MET A 104 10.85 -14.64 17.53
CA MET A 104 11.18 -13.30 18.03
C MET A 104 9.95 -12.49 18.49
N GLU A 105 8.74 -13.03 18.40
CA GLU A 105 7.48 -12.31 18.65
C GLU A 105 7.35 -11.02 17.80
N ALA A 106 7.94 -11.01 16.60
CA ALA A 106 8.12 -9.83 15.76
C ALA A 106 7.17 -9.76 14.54
N THR A 107 6.26 -10.73 14.36
CA THR A 107 5.36 -10.76 13.19
C THR A 107 4.49 -9.50 13.09
N GLY A 108 3.98 -9.01 14.23
CA GLY A 108 3.19 -7.78 14.31
C GLY A 108 4.02 -6.48 14.30
N SER A 109 5.34 -6.57 14.17
CA SER A 109 6.30 -5.45 14.24
C SER A 109 7.04 -5.23 12.91
N VAL A 110 6.54 -5.80 11.82
CA VAL A 110 7.11 -5.63 10.48
C VAL A 110 6.55 -4.37 9.84
N TYR A 111 7.41 -3.43 9.46
CA TYR A 111 7.02 -2.17 8.83
C TYR A 111 7.16 -2.19 7.31
N LYS A 112 8.12 -2.96 6.80
CA LYS A 112 8.36 -3.07 5.36
C LYS A 112 8.96 -4.41 5.01
N VAL A 113 8.55 -4.94 3.87
CA VAL A 113 9.14 -6.14 3.27
C VAL A 113 9.53 -5.82 1.84
N SER A 114 10.73 -6.23 1.46
CA SER A 114 11.16 -6.20 0.07
C SER A 114 11.71 -7.56 -0.36
N ARG A 115 11.52 -7.90 -1.63
CA ARG A 115 12.11 -9.10 -2.24
C ARG A 115 12.74 -8.76 -3.57
N GLY A 116 13.90 -9.35 -3.84
CA GLY A 116 14.66 -9.12 -5.05
C GLY A 116 16.10 -9.60 -4.92
N GLY A 117 16.77 -9.85 -6.04
CA GLY A 117 18.19 -10.25 -6.04
C GLY A 117 18.49 -11.54 -5.25
N GLY A 118 17.51 -12.45 -5.15
CA GLY A 118 17.67 -13.72 -4.41
C GLY A 118 17.56 -13.58 -2.88
N LYS A 119 17.03 -12.46 -2.36
CA LYS A 119 16.80 -12.26 -0.94
C LYS A 119 15.45 -11.62 -0.62
N TYR A 120 15.04 -11.78 0.64
CA TYR A 120 14.03 -10.96 1.30
C TYR A 120 14.74 -10.04 2.30
N THR A 121 14.25 -8.81 2.46
CA THR A 121 14.63 -7.90 3.53
C THR A 121 13.36 -7.46 4.26
N VAL A 122 13.32 -7.69 5.57
CA VAL A 122 12.22 -7.33 6.48
C VAL A 122 12.73 -6.21 7.37
N GLU A 123 12.11 -5.04 7.32
CA GLU A 123 12.44 -3.91 8.19
C GLU A 123 11.48 -3.88 9.39
N LEU A 124 12.06 -3.88 10.58
CA LEU A 124 11.42 -3.65 11.87
C LEU A 124 11.61 -2.17 12.27
N LEU A 125 11.21 -1.78 13.48
CA LEU A 125 11.31 -0.38 13.92
C LEU A 125 12.75 0.16 13.93
N ASP A 126 13.69 -0.63 14.48
CA ASP A 126 15.09 -0.20 14.69
C ASP A 126 16.11 -1.20 14.13
N SER A 127 15.65 -2.21 13.39
CA SER A 127 16.51 -3.27 12.84
C SER A 127 15.93 -3.82 11.54
N TYR A 128 16.67 -4.72 10.90
CA TYR A 128 16.20 -5.42 9.71
C TYR A 128 16.65 -6.87 9.73
N ILE A 129 15.97 -7.72 8.98
CA ILE A 129 16.31 -9.13 8.78
C ILE A 129 16.50 -9.35 7.28
N ASP A 130 17.67 -9.86 6.90
CA ASP A 130 17.95 -10.33 5.55
C ASP A 130 17.82 -11.85 5.49
N TYR A 131 17.07 -12.36 4.52
CA TYR A 131 16.92 -13.79 4.26
C TYR A 131 17.39 -14.13 2.85
N ASN A 132 18.37 -15.01 2.74
CA ASN A 132 18.88 -15.48 1.45
C ASN A 132 18.06 -16.68 0.96
N ILE A 133 17.37 -16.54 -0.18
CA ILE A 133 16.45 -17.55 -0.70
C ILE A 133 17.17 -18.85 -1.08
N ALA A 134 18.38 -18.75 -1.65
CA ALA A 134 19.12 -19.91 -2.14
C ALA A 134 19.68 -20.78 -1.01
N THR A 135 20.03 -20.18 0.13
CA THR A 135 20.71 -20.88 1.23
C THR A 135 19.82 -21.07 2.46
N GLY A 136 18.68 -20.39 2.53
CA GLY A 136 17.83 -20.36 3.73
C GLY A 136 18.44 -19.63 4.91
N LYS A 137 19.57 -18.93 4.74
CA LYS A 137 20.27 -18.24 5.82
C LYS A 137 19.59 -16.93 6.17
N ILE A 138 19.50 -16.67 7.47
CA ILE A 138 18.99 -15.43 8.06
C ILE A 138 20.18 -14.62 8.61
N TYR A 139 20.17 -13.32 8.33
CA TYR A 139 21.08 -12.34 8.91
C TYR A 139 20.27 -11.28 9.63
N TYR A 140 20.58 -11.06 10.90
CA TYR A 140 19.97 -10.05 11.76
C TYR A 140 21.10 -9.24 12.38
N PRO A 141 21.44 -8.06 11.83
CA PRO A 141 22.35 -7.14 12.49
C PRO A 141 21.64 -6.58 13.70
N GLU A 142 22.29 -6.71 14.85
CA GLU A 142 21.93 -6.00 16.06
C GLU A 142 21.93 -4.50 15.75
N ALA A 143 20.88 -3.78 16.20
CA ALA A 143 20.77 -2.35 15.97
C ALA A 143 22.06 -1.67 16.43
N ALA A 144 22.75 -0.95 15.55
CA ALA A 144 23.85 -0.11 15.96
C ALA A 144 23.33 0.81 17.07
N GLU A 145 23.94 0.75 18.26
CA GLU A 145 23.58 1.59 19.39
C GLU A 145 23.45 3.04 18.91
N LYS A 146 22.22 3.56 18.86
CA LYS A 146 21.99 4.99 18.66
C LYS A 146 22.46 5.67 19.94
N THR A 147 23.74 6.07 19.96
CA THR A 147 24.32 6.96 20.98
C THR A 147 23.69 8.34 20.95
#